data_AF-A0A256ZL60-F1
#
_entry.id   AF-A0A256ZL60-F1
#
_cell.length_a   1.000
_cell.length_b   1.000
_cell.length_c   1.000
_cell.angle_alpha   90.00
_cell.angle_beta   90.00
_cell.angle_gamma   90.00
#
_symmetry.space_group_name_H-M   'P 1'
#
loop_
_entity.id
_entity.type
_entity.pdbx_description
1 polymer ?
#
loop_
_entity_poly.entity_id
_entity_poly.type
_entity_poly.pdbx_seq_one_letter_code
_entity_poly.pdbx_strand_id
1 'polypeptide(L)'
;MLYVSKTLCNILGQTSINSKPKQVTLNYIFSHNHNWEVYKHRHRGELREVEIREVEKMLSCEERGCCIYVCPNCSEVKVIPFGCNSWVCTHCGKKFTDKWANNVARRTFNVKHRHVVLTIPEELRIFFYEDRSLLKVLVDCAINTLADVVGWKLNHKAIFGVIAVLHTYGKDMKFNPHLHYLVTEGGFKKNGVGWM
;
A
#
# COMPACT_ATOMS: atom_id res chain seq x y z
N MET A 1 7.30 10.09 31.93
CA MET A 1 7.15 11.50 31.49
C MET A 1 7.17 11.53 29.96
N LEU A 2 6.21 12.20 29.31
CA LEU A 2 6.16 12.33 27.84
C LEU A 2 6.83 13.64 27.45
N TYR A 3 7.90 13.58 26.65
CA TYR A 3 8.51 14.75 26.03
C TYR A 3 8.30 14.69 24.51
N VAL A 4 7.80 15.78 23.94
CA VAL A 4 7.65 15.98 22.50
C VAL A 4 8.62 17.08 22.09
N SER A 5 9.71 16.72 21.40
CA SER A 5 10.69 17.71 20.91
C SER A 5 11.45 17.16 19.70
N LYS A 6 11.52 17.96 18.63
CA LYS A 6 12.31 17.63 17.43
C LYS A 6 13.82 17.57 17.74
N THR A 7 14.31 18.46 18.59
CA THR A 7 15.73 18.60 18.93
C THR A 7 16.26 17.40 19.74
N LEU A 8 15.46 16.91 20.71
CA LEU A 8 15.83 15.72 21.50
C LEU A 8 15.86 14.45 20.65
N CYS A 9 15.09 14.39 19.56
CA CYS A 9 15.04 13.25 18.66
C CYS A 9 16.38 13.01 17.94
N ASN A 10 17.02 14.09 17.48
CA ASN A 10 18.30 14.01 16.79
C ASN A 10 19.44 13.62 17.75
N ILE A 11 19.35 14.02 19.02
CA ILE A 11 20.36 13.74 20.05
C ILE A 11 20.24 12.29 20.55
N LEU A 12 19.02 11.80 20.80
CA LEU A 12 18.77 10.43 21.30
C LEU A 12 18.67 9.38 20.19
N GLY A 13 18.36 9.77 18.95
CA GLY A 13 18.35 8.89 17.78
C GLY A 13 19.75 8.45 17.34
N GLN A 14 20.79 9.21 17.70
CA GLN A 14 22.19 8.88 17.38
C GLN A 14 22.77 7.78 18.28
N THR A 15 22.20 7.52 19.46
CA THR A 15 22.77 6.58 20.45
C THR A 15 22.34 5.12 20.26
N SER A 16 21.51 4.78 19.26
CA SER A 16 21.10 3.38 18.99
C SER A 16 21.34 2.89 17.56
N ILE A 17 22.08 3.64 16.73
CA ILE A 17 22.42 3.21 15.37
C ILE A 17 23.63 2.28 15.45
N ASN A 18 23.36 1.02 15.76
CA ASN A 18 24.27 -0.07 15.48
C ASN A 18 24.72 0.06 14.01
N SER A 19 26.03 0.03 13.79
CA SER A 19 26.78 0.22 12.55
C SER A 19 26.48 -0.86 11.50
N LYS A 20 25.22 -0.97 11.08
CA LYS A 20 24.84 -1.76 9.92
C LYS A 20 25.30 -1.00 8.66
N PRO A 21 25.79 -1.71 7.63
CA PRO A 21 26.15 -1.09 6.36
C PRO A 21 24.96 -0.26 5.85
N LYS A 22 25.22 0.95 5.35
CA LYS A 22 24.20 1.85 4.81
C LYS A 22 23.44 1.11 3.70
N GLN A 23 22.29 0.55 4.05
CA GLN A 23 21.38 -0.03 3.09
C GLN A 23 20.88 1.10 2.21
N VAL A 24 21.04 0.97 0.88
CA VAL A 24 20.48 1.92 -0.07
C VAL A 24 18.96 1.91 0.10
N THR A 25 18.40 3.03 0.58
CA THR A 25 16.95 3.21 0.74
C THR A 25 16.40 4.08 -0.40
N LEU A 26 15.09 4.03 -0.64
CA LEU A 26 14.43 4.96 -1.56
C LEU A 26 14.67 6.42 -1.13
N ASN A 27 14.57 6.72 0.17
CA ASN A 27 14.86 8.06 0.68
C ASN A 27 16.28 8.52 0.30
N TYR A 28 17.29 7.65 0.48
CA TYR A 28 18.66 7.94 0.05
C TYR A 28 18.76 8.19 -1.46
N ILE A 29 18.15 7.35 -2.31
CA ILE A 29 18.21 7.51 -3.77
C ILE A 29 17.66 8.88 -4.20
N PHE A 30 16.50 9.28 -3.66
CA PHE A 30 15.84 10.53 -4.03
C PHE A 30 16.51 11.79 -3.43
N SER A 31 17.07 11.69 -2.22
CA SER A 31 17.74 12.81 -1.55
C SER A 31 19.20 13.02 -2.01
N HIS A 32 19.88 11.96 -2.46
CA HIS A 32 21.29 12.05 -2.86
C HIS A 32 21.46 12.93 -4.11
N ASN A 33 22.47 13.81 -4.11
CA ASN A 33 22.83 14.70 -5.22
C ASN A 33 21.65 15.44 -5.87
N HIS A 34 20.64 15.83 -5.07
CA HIS A 34 19.42 16.49 -5.56
C HIS A 34 18.67 15.69 -6.64
N ASN A 35 18.79 14.36 -6.62
CA ASN A 35 18.19 13.48 -7.62
C ASN A 35 16.69 13.72 -7.80
N TRP A 36 15.93 13.90 -6.71
CA TRP A 36 14.51 14.20 -6.79
C TRP A 36 14.22 15.51 -7.52
N GLU A 37 14.93 16.60 -7.20
CA GLU A 37 14.70 17.90 -7.85
C GLU A 37 15.06 17.86 -9.33
N VAL A 38 16.17 17.19 -9.67
CA VAL A 38 16.58 16.98 -11.07
C VAL A 38 15.54 16.15 -11.83
N TYR A 39 15.06 15.05 -11.23
CA TYR A 39 14.04 14.19 -11.82
C TYR A 39 12.71 14.94 -12.00
N LYS A 40 12.25 15.64 -10.96
CA LYS A 40 11.05 16.46 -10.96
C LYS A 40 11.10 17.55 -12.03
N HIS A 41 12.25 18.20 -12.21
CA HIS A 41 12.42 19.21 -13.25
C HIS A 41 12.37 18.63 -14.67
N ARG A 42 13.05 17.50 -14.92
CA ARG A 42 13.07 16.83 -16.23
C ARG A 42 11.70 16.26 -16.62
N HIS A 43 10.95 15.71 -15.66
CA HIS A 43 9.68 15.01 -15.89
C HIS A 43 8.46 15.84 -15.46
N ARG A 44 8.58 17.18 -15.39
CA ARG A 44 7.52 18.07 -14.87
C ARG A 44 6.17 17.95 -15.59
N GLY A 45 6.16 17.53 -16.86
CA GLY A 45 4.94 17.33 -17.66
C GLY A 45 4.34 15.93 -17.56
N GLU A 46 5.08 14.98 -16.99
CA GLU A 46 4.69 13.56 -16.87
C GLU A 46 4.29 13.20 -15.43
N LEU A 47 4.90 13.87 -14.45
CA LEU A 47 4.68 13.59 -13.04
C LEU A 47 3.30 14.07 -12.58
N ARG A 48 2.57 13.16 -11.95
CA ARG A 48 1.29 13.48 -11.32
C ARG A 48 1.52 14.12 -9.97
N GLU A 49 0.58 14.97 -9.57
CA GLU A 49 0.56 15.59 -8.23
C GLU A 49 0.66 14.56 -7.11
N VAL A 50 0.01 13.40 -7.28
CA VAL A 50 0.06 12.32 -6.29
C VAL A 50 1.45 11.72 -6.15
N GLU A 51 2.22 11.60 -7.24
CA GLU A 51 3.58 11.07 -7.20
C GLU A 51 4.51 12.06 -6.50
N ILE A 52 4.42 13.34 -6.89
CA ILE A 52 5.20 14.43 -6.28
C ILE A 52 4.93 14.49 -4.78
N ARG A 53 3.65 14.53 -4.39
CA ARG A 53 3.23 14.61 -3.00
C ARG A 53 3.76 13.44 -2.16
N GLU A 54 3.72 12.23 -2.70
CA GLU A 54 4.15 11.04 -1.94
C GLU A 54 5.67 10.98 -1.78
N VAL A 55 6.43 11.33 -2.83
CA VAL A 55 7.89 11.43 -2.73
C VAL A 55 8.31 12.52 -1.73
N GLU A 56 7.72 13.72 -1.79
CA GLU A 56 8.04 14.82 -0.88
C GLU A 56 7.63 14.53 0.58
N LYS A 57 6.49 13.86 0.79
CA LYS A 57 6.12 13.35 2.12
C LYS A 57 7.16 12.37 2.66
N MET A 58 7.69 11.48 1.82
CA MET A 58 8.74 10.54 2.22
C MET A 58 10.04 11.27 2.55
N LEU A 59 10.47 12.22 1.71
CA LEU A 59 11.70 12.98 1.93
C LEU A 59 11.67 13.77 3.26
N SER A 60 10.52 14.33 3.61
CA SER A 60 10.30 15.01 4.89
C SER A 60 10.06 14.08 6.09
N CYS A 61 10.21 12.75 5.95
CA CYS A 61 9.82 11.80 7.00
C CYS A 61 10.64 11.95 8.29
N GLU A 62 11.93 12.24 8.19
CA GLU A 62 12.83 12.32 9.35
C GLU A 62 12.66 13.64 10.11
N GLU A 63 12.11 14.67 9.47
CA GLU A 63 11.91 16.01 10.04
C GLU A 63 10.63 16.15 10.88
N ARG A 64 9.85 15.06 10.97
CA ARG A 64 8.55 15.06 11.65
C ARG A 64 8.66 15.01 13.17
N GLY A 65 9.82 14.62 13.71
CA GLY A 65 10.08 14.50 15.15
C GLY A 65 9.67 13.15 15.74
N CYS A 66 9.60 13.05 17.07
CA CYS A 66 9.25 11.81 17.78
C CYS A 66 8.59 12.05 19.15
N CYS A 67 7.98 10.98 19.67
CA CYS A 67 7.63 10.85 21.09
C CYS A 67 8.76 10.15 21.85
N ILE A 68 9.11 10.67 23.03
CA ILE A 68 10.07 10.04 23.94
C ILE A 68 9.33 9.53 25.17
N TYR A 69 9.47 8.24 25.45
CA TYR A 69 8.96 7.58 26.64
C TYR A 69 10.13 7.23 27.55
N VAL A 70 10.03 7.63 28.82
CA VAL A 70 11.02 7.27 29.84
C VAL A 70 10.32 6.44 30.91
N CYS A 71 10.83 5.23 31.16
CA CYS A 71 10.34 4.37 32.24
C CYS A 71 10.76 4.96 33.59
N PRO A 72 9.83 5.27 34.52
CA PRO A 72 10.19 5.85 35.81
C PRO A 72 10.93 4.87 36.73
N ASN A 73 10.84 3.56 36.47
CA ASN A 73 11.41 2.52 37.34
C ASN A 73 12.83 2.09 36.95
N CYS A 74 13.12 1.98 35.65
CA CYS A 74 14.43 1.54 35.15
C CYS A 74 15.15 2.59 34.28
N SER A 75 14.54 3.78 34.10
CA SER A 75 15.05 4.85 33.23
C SER A 75 15.25 4.47 31.76
N GLU A 76 14.70 3.34 31.31
CA GLU A 76 14.74 2.96 29.89
C GLU A 76 14.03 4.01 29.03
N VAL A 77 14.71 4.44 27.96
CA VAL A 77 14.22 5.44 27.02
C VAL A 77 13.79 4.77 25.73
N LYS A 78 12.55 4.99 25.33
CA LYS A 78 12.00 4.56 24.05
C LYS A 78 11.65 5.77 23.19
N VAL A 79 12.31 5.87 22.05
CA VAL A 79 12.06 6.92 21.05
C VAL A 79 11.16 6.36 19.96
N ILE A 80 10.02 7.00 19.71
CA ILE A 80 9.06 6.62 18.67
C ILE A 80 8.95 7.74 17.64
N PRO A 81 9.57 7.60 16.45
CA PRO A 81 9.48 8.61 15.39
C PRO A 81 8.06 8.73 14.83
N PHE A 82 7.67 9.95 14.46
CA PHE A 82 6.42 10.21 13.77
C PHE A 82 6.55 9.81 12.29
N GLY A 83 5.59 9.02 11.81
CA GLY A 83 5.61 8.53 10.44
C GLY A 83 5.16 9.57 9.42
N CYS A 84 5.68 9.48 8.19
CA CYS A 84 5.25 10.34 7.11
C CYS A 84 3.89 9.98 6.49
N ASN A 85 3.44 8.74 6.73
CA ASN A 85 2.26 8.12 6.11
C ASN A 85 2.28 8.12 4.58
N SER A 86 3.46 8.28 3.96
CA SER A 86 3.60 8.04 2.53
C SER A 86 3.71 6.55 2.24
N TRP A 87 3.06 6.10 1.17
CA TRP A 87 3.14 4.71 0.74
C TRP A 87 4.48 4.35 0.08
N VAL A 88 5.23 5.32 -0.46
CA VAL A 88 6.56 5.07 -1.04
C VAL A 88 7.67 5.03 0.02
N CYS A 89 7.39 5.51 1.23
CA CYS A 89 8.35 5.48 2.32
C CYS A 89 8.55 4.06 2.84
N THR A 90 9.76 3.51 2.70
CA THR A 90 10.10 2.16 3.17
C THR A 90 9.96 1.99 4.69
N HIS A 91 10.11 3.07 5.47
CA HIS A 91 9.94 3.04 6.92
C HIS A 91 8.46 3.03 7.34
N CYS A 92 7.63 3.85 6.70
CA CYS A 92 6.23 4.04 7.10
C CYS A 92 5.26 3.11 6.37
N GLY A 93 5.53 2.84 5.09
CA GLY A 93 4.71 2.01 4.22
C GLY A 93 4.50 0.61 4.79
N LYS A 94 5.57 -0.06 5.25
CA LYS A 94 5.47 -1.41 5.82
C LYS A 94 4.51 -1.49 7.00
N LYS A 95 4.60 -0.53 7.94
CA LYS A 95 3.73 -0.46 9.11
C LYS A 95 2.26 -0.27 8.71
N PHE A 96 2.00 0.54 7.68
CA PHE A 96 0.66 0.71 7.15
C PHE A 96 0.15 -0.57 6.49
N THR A 97 0.96 -1.21 5.63
CA THR A 97 0.64 -2.49 4.98
C THR A 97 0.30 -3.56 6.00
N ASP A 98 1.08 -3.69 7.07
CA ASP A 98 0.84 -4.70 8.12
C ASP A 98 -0.45 -4.44 8.88
N LYS A 99 -0.71 -3.19 9.26
CA LYS A 99 -1.97 -2.80 9.91
C LYS A 99 -3.17 -3.08 9.01
N TRP A 100 -3.07 -2.74 7.73
CA TRP A 100 -4.11 -3.01 6.76
C TRP A 100 -4.35 -4.51 6.58
N ALA A 101 -3.29 -5.29 6.38
CA ALA A 101 -3.37 -6.75 6.24
C ALA A 101 -4.02 -7.41 7.46
N ASN A 102 -3.62 -7.02 8.68
CA ASN A 102 -4.23 -7.51 9.91
C ASN A 102 -5.71 -7.14 10.03
N ASN A 103 -6.09 -5.93 9.60
CA ASN A 103 -7.49 -5.49 9.62
C ASN A 103 -8.33 -6.28 8.61
N VAL A 104 -7.81 -6.50 7.41
CA VAL A 104 -8.43 -7.35 6.38
C VAL A 104 -8.59 -8.79 6.88
N ALA A 105 -7.53 -9.38 7.45
CA ALA A 105 -7.57 -10.73 8.01
C ALA A 105 -8.61 -10.87 9.13
N ARG A 106 -8.80 -9.84 9.96
CA ARG A 106 -9.78 -9.87 11.05
C ARG A 106 -11.24 -9.69 10.58
N ARG A 107 -11.45 -9.14 9.38
CA ARG A 107 -12.78 -8.91 8.79
C ARG A 107 -13.19 -9.97 7.77
N THR A 108 -12.27 -10.85 7.38
CA THR A 108 -12.55 -11.92 6.42
C THR A 108 -13.26 -13.08 7.11
N PHE A 109 -14.18 -13.71 6.39
CA PHE A 109 -14.89 -14.88 6.89
C PHE A 109 -13.92 -16.05 7.09
N ASN A 110 -14.12 -16.88 8.10
CA ASN A 110 -13.31 -18.09 8.29
C ASN A 110 -13.76 -19.21 7.35
N VAL A 111 -13.51 -19.02 6.05
CA VAL A 111 -13.82 -19.95 4.97
C VAL A 111 -12.60 -20.12 4.07
N LYS A 112 -12.63 -21.09 3.16
CA LYS A 112 -11.60 -21.19 2.13
C LYS A 112 -11.71 -19.98 1.20
N HIS A 113 -10.56 -19.49 0.74
CA HIS A 113 -10.51 -18.41 -0.24
C HIS A 113 -9.63 -18.83 -1.41
N ARG A 114 -9.91 -18.29 -2.60
CA ARG A 114 -9.08 -18.41 -3.79
C ARG A 114 -8.46 -17.06 -4.14
N HIS A 115 -7.18 -17.10 -4.46
CA HIS A 115 -6.49 -15.97 -5.08
C HIS A 115 -6.70 -16.05 -6.60
N VAL A 116 -7.35 -15.05 -7.16
CA VAL A 116 -7.60 -14.93 -8.60
C VAL A 116 -6.85 -13.72 -9.12
N VAL A 117 -6.14 -13.88 -10.23
CA VAL A 117 -5.46 -12.77 -10.90
C VAL A 117 -6.06 -12.58 -12.28
N LEU A 118 -6.59 -11.38 -12.53
CA LEU A 118 -7.11 -10.99 -13.84
C LEU A 118 -6.22 -9.92 -14.42
N THR A 119 -5.70 -10.15 -15.62
CA THR A 119 -4.81 -9.21 -16.33
C THR A 119 -5.46 -8.81 -17.63
N ILE A 120 -5.42 -7.51 -17.95
CA ILE A 120 -5.96 -7.05 -19.23
C ILE A 120 -5.04 -7.43 -20.40
N PRO A 121 -5.59 -7.68 -21.60
CA PRO A 121 -4.81 -7.81 -22.83
C PRO A 121 -3.87 -6.62 -23.05
N GLU A 122 -2.73 -6.87 -23.67
CA GLU A 122 -1.67 -5.88 -23.87
C GLU A 122 -2.13 -4.70 -24.70
N GLU A 123 -2.91 -4.98 -25.74
CA GLU A 123 -3.44 -4.03 -26.71
C GLU A 123 -4.37 -3.01 -26.05
N LEU A 124 -5.00 -3.38 -24.92
CA LEU A 124 -5.91 -2.50 -24.19
C LEU A 124 -5.20 -1.62 -23.17
N ARG A 125 -3.96 -1.92 -22.79
CA ARG A 125 -3.25 -1.22 -21.71
C ARG A 125 -3.12 0.28 -21.97
N ILE A 126 -2.89 0.68 -23.22
CA ILE A 126 -2.72 2.10 -23.57
C ILE A 126 -3.93 2.96 -23.18
N PHE A 127 -5.15 2.44 -23.35
CA PHE A 127 -6.36 3.20 -22.99
C PHE A 127 -6.45 3.49 -21.49
N PHE A 128 -6.05 2.54 -20.64
CA PHE A 128 -6.00 2.74 -19.19
C PHE A 128 -4.83 3.60 -18.73
N TYR A 129 -3.78 3.70 -19.56
CA TYR A 129 -2.65 4.59 -19.30
C TYR A 129 -3.06 6.04 -19.52
N GLU A 130 -3.69 6.32 -20.66
CA GLU A 130 -4.20 7.64 -21.04
C GLU A 130 -5.37 8.09 -20.15
N ASP A 131 -6.33 7.20 -19.90
CA ASP A 131 -7.47 7.47 -19.03
C ASP A 131 -7.50 6.53 -17.83
N ARG A 132 -6.94 7.00 -16.72
CA ARG A 132 -6.94 6.26 -15.45
C ARG A 132 -8.32 6.14 -14.80
N SER A 133 -9.34 6.87 -15.24
CA SER A 133 -10.71 6.68 -14.75
C SER A 133 -11.26 5.30 -15.12
N LEU A 134 -10.78 4.75 -16.25
CA LEU A 134 -11.11 3.40 -16.71
C LEU A 134 -10.64 2.31 -15.74
N LEU A 135 -9.64 2.58 -14.89
CA LEU A 135 -9.19 1.61 -13.88
C LEU A 135 -10.31 1.21 -12.92
N LYS A 136 -11.24 2.13 -12.62
CA LYS A 136 -12.44 1.79 -11.85
C LYS A 136 -13.36 0.86 -12.65
N VAL A 137 -13.56 1.15 -13.94
CA VAL A 137 -14.37 0.32 -14.83
C VAL A 137 -13.81 -1.09 -14.92
N LEU A 138 -12.48 -1.23 -14.99
CA LEU A 138 -11.80 -2.53 -14.96
C LEU A 138 -12.13 -3.34 -13.70
N VAL A 139 -12.08 -2.70 -12.53
CA VAL A 139 -12.43 -3.34 -11.24
C VAL A 139 -13.89 -3.80 -11.24
N ASP A 140 -14.81 -2.93 -11.68
CA ASP A 140 -16.24 -3.22 -11.70
C ASP A 140 -16.58 -4.36 -12.69
N CYS A 141 -16.00 -4.32 -13.90
CA CYS A 141 -16.14 -5.37 -14.90
C CYS A 141 -15.64 -6.71 -14.39
N ALA A 142 -14.46 -6.74 -13.77
CA ALA A 142 -13.89 -7.96 -13.24
C ALA A 142 -14.70 -8.56 -12.07
N ILE A 143 -15.30 -7.73 -11.20
CA ILE A 143 -16.23 -8.20 -10.17
C ILE A 143 -17.47 -8.84 -10.80
N ASN A 144 -18.04 -8.23 -11.84
CA ASN A 144 -19.18 -8.80 -12.56
C ASN A 144 -18.82 -10.13 -13.23
N THR A 145 -17.64 -10.22 -13.87
CA THR A 145 -17.14 -11.47 -14.45
C THR A 145 -17.01 -12.57 -13.39
N LEU A 146 -16.48 -12.25 -12.20
CA LEU A 146 -16.41 -13.21 -11.10
C LEU A 146 -17.81 -13.66 -10.65
N ALA A 147 -18.77 -12.74 -10.56
CA ALA A 147 -20.15 -13.06 -10.19
C ALA A 147 -20.82 -13.99 -11.20
N ASP A 148 -20.61 -13.77 -12.49
CA ASP A 148 -21.13 -14.63 -13.55
C ASP A 148 -20.50 -16.03 -13.50
N VAL A 149 -19.18 -16.12 -13.29
CA VAL A 149 -18.47 -17.40 -13.15
C VAL A 149 -18.94 -18.18 -11.92
N VAL A 150 -19.08 -17.52 -10.77
CA VAL A 150 -19.61 -18.13 -9.54
C VAL A 150 -21.05 -18.60 -9.75
N GLY A 151 -21.89 -17.75 -10.36
CA GLY A 151 -23.27 -18.07 -10.65
C GLY A 151 -23.42 -19.29 -11.57
N TRP A 152 -22.61 -19.34 -12.63
CA TRP A 152 -22.55 -20.48 -13.55
C TRP A 152 -22.08 -21.76 -12.86
N LYS A 153 -21.02 -21.69 -12.03
CA LYS A 153 -20.50 -22.87 -11.32
C LYS A 153 -21.45 -23.44 -10.28
N LEU A 154 -22.18 -22.59 -9.57
CA LEU A 154 -23.13 -23.02 -8.53
C LEU A 154 -24.54 -23.32 -9.10
N ASN A 155 -24.75 -23.10 -10.41
CA ASN A 155 -26.05 -23.13 -11.07
C ASN A 155 -27.11 -22.22 -10.40
N HIS A 156 -26.66 -21.23 -9.60
CA HIS A 156 -27.46 -20.32 -8.79
C HIS A 156 -26.67 -19.05 -8.53
N LYS A 157 -27.34 -17.91 -8.40
CA LYS A 157 -26.69 -16.67 -7.96
C LYS A 157 -26.31 -16.76 -6.48
N ALA A 158 -25.05 -16.49 -6.19
CA ALA A 158 -24.51 -16.43 -4.83
C ALA A 158 -23.86 -15.07 -4.55
N ILE A 159 -23.98 -14.61 -3.30
CA ILE A 159 -23.31 -13.45 -2.77
C ILE A 159 -21.99 -13.93 -2.16
N PHE A 160 -20.91 -13.81 -2.92
CA PHE A 160 -19.56 -14.15 -2.47
C PHE A 160 -18.86 -12.95 -1.84
N GLY A 161 -17.90 -13.22 -0.96
CA GLY A 161 -16.98 -12.22 -0.44
C GLY A 161 -15.82 -12.01 -1.41
N VAL A 162 -15.45 -10.75 -1.64
CA VAL A 162 -14.31 -10.40 -2.49
C VAL A 162 -13.53 -9.22 -1.91
N ILE A 163 -12.21 -9.34 -1.93
CA ILE A 163 -11.28 -8.23 -1.70
C ILE A 163 -10.55 -7.99 -3.02
N ALA A 164 -10.65 -6.78 -3.54
CA ALA A 164 -10.06 -6.35 -4.79
C ALA A 164 -8.81 -5.49 -4.55
N VAL A 165 -7.69 -5.84 -5.17
CA VAL A 165 -6.48 -5.01 -5.19
C VAL A 165 -6.04 -4.80 -6.63
N LEU A 166 -6.06 -3.54 -7.07
CA LEU A 166 -5.57 -3.13 -8.38
C LEU A 166 -4.09 -2.80 -8.31
N HIS A 167 -3.31 -3.43 -9.19
CA HIS A 167 -1.94 -3.05 -9.50
C HIS A 167 -1.89 -2.49 -10.91
N THR A 168 -1.17 -1.38 -11.12
CA THR A 168 -1.03 -0.73 -12.43
C THR A 168 0.29 -1.01 -13.11
N TYR A 169 1.26 -1.59 -12.40
CA TYR A 169 2.59 -1.91 -12.92
C TYR A 169 2.99 -3.34 -12.60
N GLY A 170 3.70 -3.98 -13.53
CA GLY A 170 4.27 -5.31 -13.37
C GLY A 170 5.59 -5.28 -12.59
N LYS A 171 6.15 -6.48 -12.34
CA LYS A 171 7.45 -6.65 -11.68
C LYS A 171 8.61 -5.98 -12.45
N ASP A 172 8.48 -5.89 -13.76
CA ASP A 172 9.43 -5.24 -14.67
C ASP A 172 9.19 -3.72 -14.78
N MET A 173 8.34 -3.14 -13.92
CA MET A 173 7.98 -1.72 -13.88
C MET A 173 7.32 -1.20 -15.16
N LYS A 174 6.83 -2.09 -16.03
CA LYS A 174 6.00 -1.70 -17.17
C LYS A 174 4.56 -1.54 -16.75
N PHE A 175 3.85 -0.62 -17.41
CA PHE A 175 2.43 -0.44 -17.19
C PHE A 175 1.70 -1.72 -17.59
N ASN A 176 1.11 -2.39 -16.60
CA ASN A 176 0.42 -3.66 -16.75
C ASN A 176 -0.71 -3.74 -15.70
N PRO A 177 -1.87 -3.12 -15.96
CA PRO A 177 -3.01 -3.19 -15.07
C PRO A 177 -3.46 -4.63 -14.85
N HIS A 178 -3.43 -5.07 -13.60
CA HIS A 178 -3.91 -6.39 -13.18
C HIS A 178 -4.55 -6.31 -11.81
N LEU A 179 -5.51 -7.20 -11.59
CA LEU A 179 -6.31 -7.27 -10.38
C LEU A 179 -5.97 -8.55 -9.63
N HIS A 180 -5.60 -8.39 -8.37
CA HIS A 180 -5.54 -9.49 -7.41
C HIS A 180 -6.83 -9.52 -6.60
N TYR A 181 -7.52 -10.64 -6.66
CA TYR A 181 -8.73 -10.88 -5.89
C TYR A 181 -8.52 -11.98 -4.87
N LEU A 182 -8.92 -11.73 -3.63
CA LEU A 182 -9.16 -12.78 -2.65
C LEU A 182 -10.67 -13.03 -2.59
N VAL A 183 -11.11 -14.18 -3.10
CA VAL A 183 -12.51 -14.54 -3.30
C VAL A 183 -12.88 -15.68 -2.35
N THR A 184 -14.03 -15.63 -1.68
CA THR A 184 -14.50 -16.76 -0.88
C THR A 184 -14.84 -17.96 -1.76
N GLU A 185 -14.46 -19.17 -1.32
CA GLU A 185 -14.98 -20.40 -1.92
C GLU A 185 -16.40 -20.62 -1.42
N GLY A 186 -17.35 -20.18 -2.24
CA GLY A 186 -18.77 -20.20 -1.90
C GLY A 186 -19.31 -18.82 -1.57
N GLY A 187 -20.58 -18.79 -1.20
CA GLY A 187 -21.29 -17.56 -0.89
C GLY A 187 -22.71 -17.79 -0.36
N PHE A 188 -23.34 -16.71 0.07
CA PHE A 188 -24.72 -16.77 0.56
C PHE A 188 -25.73 -16.78 -0.58
N LYS A 189 -26.88 -17.42 -0.37
CA LYS A 189 -28.04 -17.20 -1.24
C LYS A 189 -28.46 -15.73 -1.21
N LYS A 190 -29.22 -15.30 -2.23
CA LYS A 190 -29.68 -13.90 -2.37
C LYS A 190 -30.47 -13.37 -1.15
N ASN A 191 -31.16 -14.25 -0.43
CA ASN A 191 -31.89 -13.91 0.79
C ASN A 191 -30.98 -13.80 2.04
N GLY A 192 -29.67 -13.98 1.90
CA GLY A 192 -28.69 -13.95 3.00
C GLY A 192 -28.68 -15.21 3.86
N VAL A 193 -29.48 -16.23 3.53
CA VAL A 193 -29.65 -17.44 4.35
C VAL A 193 -29.10 -18.67 3.61
N GLY A 194 -28.18 -19.38 4.27
CA GLY A 194 -27.56 -20.59 3.73
C GLY A 194 -26.32 -20.29 2.89
N TRP A 195 -25.22 -20.94 3.29
CA TRP A 195 -23.94 -20.95 2.57
C TRP A 195 -23.97 -22.03 1.49
N MET A 196 -23.46 -21.71 0.31
CA MET A 196 -23.31 -22.61 -0.86
C MET A 196 -21.85 -22.64 -1.30
#